data_AF-A0A437QEA1-F1
#
_entry.id   AF-A0A437QEA1-F1
#
_cell.length_a   1.000
_cell.length_b   1.000
_cell.length_c   1.000
_cell.angle_alpha   90.00
_cell.angle_beta   90.00
_cell.angle_gamma   90.00
#
_symmetry.space_group_name_H-M   'P 1'
#
loop_
_entity.id
_entity.type
_entity.pdbx_description
1 polymer ?
#
loop_
_entity_poly.entity_id
_entity_poly.type
_entity_poly.pdbx_seq_one_letter_code
_entity_poly.pdbx_strand_id
1 'polypeptide(L)' 'MAYIIIVSIWALIAFAGWRVFSRAGFKGAMGILFLIPVANFVALLYLAHKDWPAIDTKN' A
#
# COMPACT_ATOMS: atom_id res chain seq x y z
N MET A 1 -8.87 -0.05 -26.06
CA MET A 1 -7.51 -0.42 -25.58
C MET A 1 -7.06 0.37 -24.36
N ALA A 2 -7.04 1.71 -24.40
CA ALA A 2 -6.50 2.54 -23.30
C ALA A 2 -7.16 2.31 -21.92
N TYR A 3 -8.48 2.03 -21.90
CA TYR A 3 -9.22 1.80 -20.66
C TYR A 3 -8.74 0.58 -19.87
N ILE A 4 -8.38 -0.50 -20.57
CA ILE A 4 -7.88 -1.74 -19.95
C ILE A 4 -6.55 -1.45 -19.24
N ILE A 5 -5.67 -0.68 -19.89
CA ILE A 5 -4.36 -0.30 -19.34
C ILE A 5 -4.56 0.55 -18.07
N ILE A 6 -5.47 1.53 -18.09
CA ILE A 6 -5.76 2.38 -16.93
C ILE A 6 -6.25 1.54 -15.75
N VAL A 7 -7.24 0.65 -15.97
CA VAL A 7 -7.76 -0.22 -14.91
C VAL A 7 -6.67 -1.16 -14.37
N SER A 8 -5.80 -1.67 -15.24
CA SER A 8 -4.67 -2.53 -14.84
C SER A 8 -3.69 -1.81 -13.92
N ILE A 9 -3.35 -0.56 -14.25
CA ILE A 9 -2.45 0.28 -13.43
C ILE A 9 -3.07 0.54 -12.05
N TRP A 10 -4.35 0.90 -12.00
CA TRP A 10 -5.07 1.10 -10.75
C TRP A 10 -5.12 -0.17 -9.89
N ALA A 11 -5.36 -1.32 -10.50
CA ALA A 11 -5.36 -2.61 -9.81
C ALA A 11 -3.96 -2.96 -9.25
N LEU A 12 -2.89 -2.68 -9.99
CA LEU A 12 -1.52 -2.90 -9.52
C LEU A 12 -1.16 -2.01 -8.32
N ILE A 13 -1.55 -0.73 -8.36
CA ILE A 13 -1.33 0.21 -7.25
C ILE A 13 -2.09 -0.26 -6.00
N ALA A 14 -3.35 -0.65 -6.15
CA ALA A 14 -4.16 -1.17 -5.05
C ALA A 14 -3.56 -2.45 -4.45
N PHE A 15 -3.08 -3.38 -5.30
CA PHE A 15 -2.45 -4.62 -4.87
C PHE A 15 -1.12 -4.38 -4.14
N ALA A 16 -0.27 -3.49 -4.67
CA ALA A 16 0.97 -3.10 -4.03
C ALA A 16 0.71 -2.46 -2.65
N GLY A 17 -0.26 -1.56 -2.58
CA GLY A 17 -0.72 -0.93 -1.34
C GLY A 17 -1.21 -1.93 -0.30
N TRP A 18 -2.03 -2.90 -0.71
CA TRP A 18 -2.48 -4.00 0.16
C TRP A 18 -1.31 -4.80 0.72
N ARG A 19 -0.34 -5.17 -0.13
CA ARG A 19 0.80 -5.99 0.29
C ARG A 19 1.71 -5.25 1.27
N VAL A 20 1.86 -3.94 1.09
CA VAL A 20 2.60 -3.06 1.99
C VAL A 20 1.89 -2.90 3.34
N PHE A 21 0.59 -2.62 3.35
CA PHE A 21 -0.18 -2.51 4.59
C PHE A 21 -0.25 -3.81 5.39
N SER A 22 -0.37 -4.95 4.69
CA SER A 22 -0.31 -6.28 5.30
C SER A 22 1.03 -6.52 6.00
N ARG A 23 2.15 -6.08 5.39
CA ARG A 23 3.49 -6.14 6.02
C ARG A 23 3.66 -5.15 7.17
N ALA A 24 2.98 -4.01 7.15
CA ALA A 24 3.01 -3.01 8.22
C ALA A 24 2.10 -3.36 9.42
N GLY A 25 1.45 -4.54 9.41
CA GLY A 25 0.60 -5.04 10.49
C GLY A 25 -0.80 -4.44 10.53
N PHE A 26 -1.23 -3.73 9.48
CA PHE A 26 -2.57 -3.16 9.40
C PHE A 26 -3.57 -4.16 8.79
N LYS A 27 -4.80 -4.21 9.31
CA LYS A 27 -5.89 -5.02 8.75
C LYS A 27 -6.11 -4.62 7.28
N GLY A 28 -6.19 -5.60 6.38
CA GLY A 28 -6.27 -5.43 4.91
C GLY A 28 -7.36 -4.47 4.40
N ALA A 29 -8.33 -4.08 5.22
CA ALA A 29 -9.32 -3.05 4.91
C ALA A 29 -8.73 -1.65 4.64
N MET A 30 -7.50 -1.35 5.08
CA MET A 30 -6.80 -0.11 4.68
C MET A 30 -6.38 -0.08 3.20
N GLY A 31 -6.43 -1.22 2.49
CA GLY A 31 -6.28 -1.23 1.03
C GLY A 31 -7.34 -0.41 0.30
N ILE A 32 -8.52 -0.19 0.90
CA ILE A 32 -9.57 0.68 0.36
C ILE A 32 -9.15 2.16 0.37
N LEU A 33 -8.24 2.58 1.27
CA LEU A 33 -7.71 3.96 1.25
C LEU A 33 -6.93 4.26 -0.04
N PHE A 34 -6.33 3.25 -0.70
CA PHE A 34 -5.62 3.46 -1.96
C PHE A 34 -6.53 3.83 -3.14
N LEU A 35 -7.85 3.67 -3.01
CA LEU A 35 -8.83 4.14 -4.00
C LEU A 35 -8.93 5.68 -4.01
N ILE A 36 -8.54 6.35 -2.92
CA ILE A 36 -8.55 7.80 -2.78
C ILE A 36 -7.11 8.31 -2.94
N PRO A 37 -6.81 9.15 -3.95
CA PRO A 37 -5.44 9.62 -4.23
C PRO A 37 -4.76 10.28 -3.03
N VAL A 38 -5.51 11.08 -2.26
CA VAL A 38 -5.02 11.78 -1.08
C VAL A 38 -4.63 10.79 0.02
N ALA A 39 -5.43 9.76 0.23
CA ALA A 39 -5.19 8.76 1.27
C ALA A 39 -4.01 7.84 0.90
N ASN A 40 -3.78 7.55 -0.38
CA ASN A 40 -2.55 6.90 -0.86
C ASN A 40 -1.31 7.76 -0.50
N PHE A 41 -1.34 9.06 -0.78
CA PHE A 41 -0.23 9.95 -0.48
C PHE A 41 0.07 10.02 1.04
N VAL A 42 -0.97 10.15 1.86
CA VAL A 42 -0.85 10.14 3.32
C VAL A 42 -0.35 8.78 3.83
N ALA A 43 -0.82 7.68 3.25
CA ALA A 43 -0.36 6.33 3.58
C ALA A 43 1.14 6.16 3.32
N LEU A 44 1.65 6.64 2.18
CA LEU A 44 3.07 6.60 1.86
C LEU A 44 3.91 7.44 2.84
N LEU A 45 3.44 8.65 3.18
CA LEU A 45 4.11 9.49 4.18
C LEU A 45 4.14 8.85 5.58
N TYR A 46 3.00 8.27 5.98
CA TYR A 46 2.88 7.57 7.26
C TYR A 46 3.78 6.35 7.32
N LEU A 47 3.80 5.55 6.25
CA LEU A 47 4.63 4.35 6.13
C LEU A 47 6.13 4.69 6.06
N ALA A 48 6.50 5.86 5.52
CA ALA A 48 7.89 6.34 5.52
C ALA A 48 8.39 6.74 6.92
N HIS A 49 7.50 7.21 7.80
CA HIS A 49 7.83 7.57 9.18
C HIS A 49 7.61 6.44 10.19
N LYS A 50 6.76 5.47 9.87
CA LYS A 50 6.48 4.35 10.77
C LYS A 50 7.67 3.40 10.77
N ASP A 51 8.12 2.99 11.96
CA ASP A 51 9.08 1.90 12.09
C ASP A 51 8.50 0.62 11.49
N TRP A 52 9.18 0.11 10.47
CA TRP A 52 8.85 -1.18 9.90
C TRP A 52 9.27 -2.25 10.89
N PRO A 53 8.58 -3.40 10.96
CA PRO A 53 9.13 -4.56 11.61
C PRO A 53 10.42 -4.91 10.86
N ALA A 54 11.54 -4.41 11.36
CA ALA A 54 12.85 -4.80 10.90
C ALA A 54 12.92 -6.31 11.07
N ILE A 55 13.40 -6.97 10.04
CA ILE A 55 13.68 -8.40 10.11
C ILE A 55 14.65 -8.56 11.28
N ASP A 56 14.18 -9.12 12.40
CA ASP A 56 15.03 -9.45 13.54
C ASP A 56 15.97 -10.56 13.08
N THR A 57 17.07 -10.19 12.44
CA THR A 57 18.23 -11.07 12.29
C THR A 57 18.82 -11.22 13.69
N LYS A 58 18.25 -12.13 14.48
CA LYS A 58 18.91 -12.65 15.66
C LYS A 58 20.15 -13.41 15.19
N ASN A 59 21.29 -12.79 15.49
CA ASN A 59 22.64 -13.32 15.38
C ASN A 59 22.81 -14.57 16.24
#